data_AF-A0A231P782-F1
#
_entry.id   AF-A0A231P782-F1
#
_cell.length_a   1.000
_cell.length_b   1.000
_cell.length_c   1.000
_cell.angle_alpha   90.00
_cell.angle_beta   90.00
_cell.angle_gamma   90.00
#
_symmetry.space_group_name_H-M   'P 1'
#
loop_
_entity.id
_entity.type
_entity.pdbx_description
1 polymer ?
#
loop_
_entity_poly.entity_id
_entity_poly.type
_entity_poly.pdbx_seq_one_letter_code
_entity_poly.pdbx_strand_id
1 'polypeptide(L)'
;MMTVMTEGDQVAVLGVRVRLGDGATTDDVRALKAWLERDEPLEDLISGAQLRIEERTRTDGQKGRLGPDIELVLQLLSDVATVVALTEYTNRAVKTWKNNRRRLQGGEPDTEIRPLGPDGE
;
A
#
# COMPACT_ATOMS: atom_id res chain seq x y z
N MET A 1 18.96 32.18 28.40
CA MET A 1 18.30 30.86 28.37
C MET A 1 18.20 30.45 26.92
N MET A 2 18.87 29.37 26.54
CA MET A 2 18.78 28.77 25.20
C MET A 2 17.47 27.99 25.10
N THR A 3 16.64 28.30 24.13
CA THR A 3 15.51 27.44 23.77
C THR A 3 16.05 26.33 22.88
N VAL A 4 16.25 25.14 23.45
CA VAL A 4 16.44 23.92 22.67
C VAL A 4 15.04 23.45 22.32
N MET A 5 14.55 23.82 21.13
CA MET A 5 13.32 23.24 20.57
C MET A 5 13.75 22.02 19.76
N THR A 6 13.44 20.85 20.31
CA THR A 6 13.73 19.50 19.87
C THR A 6 13.45 19.28 18.37
N GLU A 7 14.46 18.78 17.65
CA GLU A 7 14.32 18.07 16.38
C GLU A 7 13.24 16.98 16.49
N GLY A 8 12.29 16.96 15.55
CA GLY A 8 11.50 15.77 15.27
C GLY A 8 10.00 15.89 15.52
N ASP A 9 9.33 16.76 14.77
CA ASP A 9 7.95 16.47 14.37
C ASP A 9 8.03 15.59 13.11
N GLN A 10 8.45 14.32 13.29
CA GLN A 10 8.24 13.33 12.24
C GLN A 10 6.75 13.03 12.26
N VAL A 11 5.99 13.69 11.38
CA VAL A 11 4.59 13.37 11.15
C VAL A 11 4.54 11.90 10.74
N ALA A 12 4.13 11.03 11.65
CA ALA A 12 4.04 9.61 11.39
C ALA A 12 3.21 9.40 10.12
N VAL A 13 3.81 8.77 9.11
CA VAL A 13 3.11 8.51 7.86
C VAL A 13 2.13 7.37 8.08
N LEU A 14 0.87 7.74 8.35
CA LEU A 14 -0.21 6.77 8.48
C LEU A 14 -0.59 6.22 7.11
N GLY A 15 -0.75 4.90 7.03
CA GLY A 15 -1.11 4.27 5.78
C GLY A 15 -1.03 2.76 5.82
N VAL A 16 -1.13 2.17 4.63
CA VAL A 16 -1.06 0.73 4.38
C VAL A 16 -0.04 0.46 3.30
N ARG A 17 0.79 -0.55 3.52
CA ARG A 17 1.68 -1.12 2.54
C ARG A 17 1.09 -2.39 1.96
N VAL A 18 1.22 -2.57 0.66
CA VAL A 18 0.88 -3.80 -0.06
C VAL A 18 2.11 -4.31 -0.82
N ARG A 19 2.45 -5.58 -0.58
CA ARG A 19 3.55 -6.29 -1.25
C ARG A 19 3.00 -7.49 -2.00
N LEU A 20 3.39 -7.62 -3.26
CA LEU A 20 3.22 -8.85 -4.02
C LEU A 20 4.50 -9.68 -3.89
N GLY A 21 4.34 -10.98 -3.65
CA GLY A 21 5.43 -11.93 -3.45
C GLY A 21 5.63 -12.87 -4.64
N ASP A 22 5.87 -14.14 -4.35
CA ASP A 22 6.09 -15.16 -5.37
C ASP A 22 4.89 -15.27 -6.33
N GLY A 23 5.18 -15.57 -7.59
CA GLY A 23 4.19 -15.66 -8.66
C GLY A 23 3.64 -14.32 -9.19
N ALA A 24 4.17 -13.18 -8.72
CA ALA A 24 3.85 -11.85 -9.21
C ALA A 24 5.00 -11.19 -9.97
N THR A 25 4.65 -10.29 -10.90
CA THR A 25 5.56 -9.48 -11.72
C THR A 25 5.45 -8.00 -11.38
N THR A 26 6.39 -7.18 -11.84
CA THR A 26 6.28 -5.71 -11.72
C THR A 26 5.03 -5.17 -12.41
N ASP A 27 4.59 -5.78 -13.51
CA ASP A 27 3.35 -5.38 -14.18
C ASP A 27 2.10 -5.75 -13.36
N ASP A 28 2.16 -6.82 -12.55
CA ASP A 28 1.10 -7.13 -11.59
C ASP A 28 0.98 -6.04 -10.51
N VAL A 29 2.09 -5.45 -10.07
CA VAL A 29 2.09 -4.32 -9.11
C VAL A 29 1.38 -3.11 -9.72
N ARG A 30 1.70 -2.77 -10.97
CA ARG A 30 1.05 -1.65 -11.70
C ARG A 30 -0.42 -1.92 -11.96
N ALA A 31 -0.76 -3.15 -12.35
CA ALA A 31 -2.14 -3.57 -12.55
C ALA A 31 -2.95 -3.52 -11.25
N LEU A 32 -2.35 -3.93 -10.13
CA LEU A 32 -2.96 -3.81 -8.82
C LEU A 32 -3.15 -2.33 -8.42
N LYS A 33 -2.16 -1.45 -8.65
CA LYS A 33 -2.31 -0.01 -8.40
C LYS A 33 -3.50 0.57 -9.16
N ALA A 34 -3.58 0.31 -10.47
CA ALA A 34 -4.69 0.77 -11.29
C ALA A 34 -6.05 0.20 -10.85
N TRP A 35 -6.06 -1.02 -10.29
CA TRP A 35 -7.26 -1.60 -9.68
C TRP A 35 -7.65 -0.84 -8.40
N LEU A 36 -6.71 -0.61 -7.49
CA LEU A 36 -6.95 0.08 -6.21
C LEU A 36 -7.40 1.53 -6.41
N GLU A 37 -6.86 2.22 -7.41
CA GLU A 37 -7.26 3.59 -7.75
C GLU A 37 -8.71 3.72 -8.24
N ARG A 38 -9.37 2.60 -8.57
CA ARG A 38 -10.75 2.55 -9.10
C ARG A 38 -11.69 1.72 -8.23
N ASP A 39 -11.24 1.28 -7.06
CA ASP A 39 -12.10 0.58 -6.10
C ASP A 39 -12.88 1.63 -5.31
N GLU A 40 -14.22 1.60 -5.38
CA GLU A 40 -15.13 2.64 -4.90
C GLU A 40 -14.73 3.30 -3.55
N PRO A 41 -14.45 2.57 -2.44
CA PRO A 41 -14.05 3.20 -1.18
C PRO A 41 -12.66 3.86 -1.22
N LEU A 42 -11.75 3.41 -2.09
CA LEU A 42 -10.42 4.00 -2.24
C LEU A 42 -10.43 5.17 -3.24
N GLU A 43 -11.19 5.04 -4.32
CA GLU A 43 -11.40 6.09 -5.33
C GLU A 43 -12.02 7.34 -4.70
N ASP A 44 -12.98 7.18 -3.79
CA ASP A 44 -13.59 8.29 -3.05
C ASP A 44 -12.55 9.05 -2.21
N LEU A 45 -11.69 8.33 -1.49
CA LEU A 45 -10.62 8.93 -0.68
C LEU A 45 -9.56 9.63 -1.56
N ILE A 46 -9.22 9.05 -2.71
CA ILE A 46 -8.29 9.65 -3.68
C ILE A 46 -8.89 10.93 -4.26
N SER A 47 -10.16 10.88 -4.68
CA SER A 47 -10.88 12.01 -5.27
C SER A 47 -11.07 13.15 -4.28
N GLY A 48 -11.21 12.83 -2.99
CA GLY A 48 -11.22 13.79 -1.90
C GLY A 48 -9.84 14.33 -1.50
N ALA A 49 -8.75 13.92 -2.17
CA ALA A 49 -7.36 14.22 -1.80
C ALA A 49 -6.99 13.78 -0.36
N GLN A 50 -7.63 12.73 0.14
CA GLN A 50 -7.43 12.16 1.47
C GLN A 50 -6.49 10.95 1.46
N LEU A 51 -6.27 10.35 0.28
CA LEU A 51 -5.44 9.17 0.07
C LEU A 51 -4.52 9.38 -1.13
N ARG A 52 -3.26 8.92 -1.01
CA ARG A 52 -2.31 8.82 -2.12
C ARG A 52 -1.79 7.39 -2.24
N ILE A 53 -1.67 6.89 -3.47
CA ILE A 53 -1.09 5.58 -3.75
C ILE A 53 0.20 5.75 -4.54
N GLU A 54 1.32 5.29 -3.98
CA GLU A 54 2.66 5.40 -4.58
C GLU A 54 3.30 4.03 -4.81
N GLU A 55 4.01 3.87 -5.92
CA GLU A 55 4.96 2.77 -6.11
C GLU A 55 6.27 3.15 -5.44
N ARG A 56 6.82 2.25 -4.61
CA ARG A 56 8.13 2.43 -3.98
C ARG A 56 9.02 1.23 -4.22
N THR A 57 10.29 1.49 -4.49
CA THR A 57 11.31 0.45 -4.47
C THR A 57 11.49 -0.01 -3.03
N ARG A 58 11.46 -1.32 -2.84
CA ARG A 58 11.64 -1.95 -1.54
C ARG A 58 13.05 -1.71 -1.01
N THR A 59 13.16 -1.18 0.20
CA THR A 59 14.44 -0.94 0.88
C THR A 59 14.82 -2.07 1.85
N ASP A 60 13.85 -2.88 2.31
CA ASP A 60 13.99 -3.92 3.33
C ASP A 60 14.09 -5.35 2.76
N GLY A 61 14.71 -5.51 1.60
CA GLY A 61 14.82 -6.78 0.87
C GLY A 61 15.54 -7.89 1.64
N GLN A 62 14.80 -8.79 2.29
CA GLN A 62 15.37 -10.04 2.82
C GLN A 62 15.88 -10.89 1.64
N LYS A 63 17.19 -11.22 1.64
CA LYS A 63 17.82 -12.05 0.59
C LYS A 63 17.02 -13.35 0.41
N GLY A 64 16.60 -13.63 -0.84
CA GLY A 64 15.92 -14.87 -1.21
C GLY A 64 14.39 -14.80 -1.30
N ARG A 65 13.74 -13.65 -1.08
CA ARG A 65 12.31 -13.49 -1.39
C ARG A 65 12.12 -13.43 -2.91
N LEU A 66 11.27 -14.32 -3.44
CA LEU A 66 10.81 -14.28 -4.83
C LEU A 66 9.68 -13.24 -4.97
N GLY A 67 9.65 -12.53 -6.09
CA GLY A 67 8.65 -11.49 -6.39
C GLY A 67 9.24 -10.12 -6.75
N PRO A 68 8.39 -9.12 -7.04
CA PRO A 68 8.83 -7.78 -7.42
C PRO A 68 9.58 -7.05 -6.31
N ASP A 69 10.53 -6.20 -6.70
CA ASP A 69 11.22 -5.25 -5.81
C ASP A 69 10.45 -3.94 -5.62
N ILE A 70 9.20 -3.88 -6.10
CA ILE A 70 8.30 -2.74 -5.98
C ILE A 70 7.14 -3.09 -5.06
N GLU A 71 6.80 -2.17 -4.17
CA GLU A 71 5.63 -2.23 -3.30
C GLU A 71 4.71 -1.03 -3.52
N LEU A 72 3.45 -1.16 -3.09
CA LEU A 72 2.49 -0.06 -3.07
C LEU A 72 2.37 0.50 -1.66
N VAL A 73 2.41 1.82 -1.55
CA VAL A 73 2.18 2.55 -0.30
C VAL A 73 0.95 3.42 -0.47
N LEU A 74 -0.07 3.13 0.33
CA LEU A 74 -1.33 3.86 0.44
C LEU A 74 -1.23 4.78 1.65
N GLN A 75 -0.95 6.06 1.42
CA GLN A 75 -0.71 7.05 2.46
C GLN A 75 -1.95 7.91 2.70
N LEU A 76 -2.40 7.98 3.96
CA LEU A 76 -3.43 8.90 4.38
C LEU A 76 -2.86 10.31 4.45
N LEU A 77 -3.57 11.26 3.85
CA LEU A 77 -3.25 12.69 3.85
C LEU A 77 -4.12 13.48 4.82
N SER A 78 -5.12 12.83 5.44
CA SER A 78 -6.05 13.42 6.40
C SER A 78 -6.52 12.37 7.41
N ASP A 79 -7.20 12.83 8.46
CA ASP A 79 -7.75 12.01 9.56
C ASP A 79 -9.18 11.49 9.30
N VAL A 80 -9.75 11.77 8.12
CA VAL A 80 -11.12 11.37 7.76
C VAL A 80 -11.28 9.85 7.68
N ALA A 81 -10.21 9.13 7.36
CA ALA A 81 -10.15 7.68 7.36
C ALA A 81 -9.10 7.19 8.36
N THR A 82 -9.38 6.05 9.00
CA THR A 82 -8.43 5.40 9.90
C THR A 82 -7.59 4.38 9.14
N VAL A 83 -6.40 4.08 9.66
CA VAL A 83 -5.55 3.00 9.12
C VAL A 83 -6.27 1.65 9.13
N VAL A 84 -7.15 1.41 10.12
CA VAL A 84 -7.97 0.19 10.19
C VAL A 84 -8.93 0.12 9.00
N ALA A 85 -9.69 1.18 8.75
CA ALA A 85 -10.62 1.24 7.62
C ALA A 85 -9.87 1.11 6.28
N LEU A 86 -8.75 1.82 6.11
CA LEU A 86 -7.92 1.71 4.92
C LEU A 86 -7.41 0.28 4.72
N THR A 87 -7.01 -0.41 5.80
CA THR A 87 -6.57 -1.80 5.74
C THR A 87 -7.70 -2.72 5.28
N GLU A 88 -8.93 -2.52 5.76
CA GLU A 88 -10.10 -3.31 5.37
C GLU A 88 -10.46 -3.11 3.90
N TYR A 89 -10.52 -1.86 3.43
CA TYR A 89 -10.77 -1.54 2.01
C TYR A 89 -9.71 -2.16 1.11
N THR A 90 -8.43 -1.97 1.47
CA THR A 90 -7.30 -2.54 0.72
C THR A 90 -7.39 -4.06 0.66
N ASN A 91 -7.67 -4.75 1.77
CA ASN A 91 -7.81 -6.20 1.81
C ASN A 91 -8.93 -6.69 0.88
N ARG A 92 -10.09 -6.03 0.90
CA ARG A 92 -11.24 -6.39 0.06
C ARG A 92 -10.92 -6.18 -1.43
N ALA A 93 -10.31 -5.06 -1.78
CA ALA A 93 -9.94 -4.72 -3.15
C ALA A 93 -8.91 -5.71 -3.70
N VAL A 94 -7.82 -5.95 -2.95
CA VAL A 94 -6.76 -6.92 -3.30
C VAL A 94 -7.34 -8.32 -3.48
N LYS A 95 -8.20 -8.78 -2.56
CA LYS A 95 -8.85 -10.09 -2.68
C LYS A 95 -9.66 -10.20 -3.98
N THR A 96 -10.37 -9.14 -4.36
CA THR A 96 -11.17 -9.11 -5.59
C THR A 96 -10.28 -9.13 -6.83
N TRP A 97 -9.22 -8.32 -6.84
CA TRP A 97 -8.21 -8.33 -7.90
C TRP A 97 -7.56 -9.70 -8.07
N LYS A 98 -7.09 -10.33 -6.98
CA LYS A 98 -6.48 -11.67 -7.01
C LYS A 98 -7.43 -12.71 -7.62
N ASN A 99 -8.70 -12.68 -7.23
CA ASN A 99 -9.72 -13.57 -7.78
C ASN A 99 -9.89 -13.37 -9.29
N ASN A 100 -9.87 -12.13 -9.78
CA ASN A 100 -9.96 -11.83 -11.20
C ASN A 100 -8.71 -12.26 -11.96
N ARG A 101 -7.52 -11.95 -11.44
CA ARG A 101 -6.25 -12.39 -12.03
C ARG A 101 -6.18 -13.91 -12.14
N ARG A 102 -6.52 -14.64 -11.07
CA ARG A 102 -6.55 -16.11 -11.08
C ARG A 102 -7.44 -16.67 -12.17
N ARG A 103 -8.58 -16.02 -12.45
CA ARG A 103 -9.52 -16.43 -13.51
C ARG A 103 -9.05 -16.09 -14.93
N LEU A 104 -8.31 -14.98 -15.11
CA LEU A 104 -7.96 -14.46 -16.43
C LEU A 104 -6.54 -14.84 -16.88
N GLN A 105 -5.59 -14.89 -15.95
CA GLN A 105 -4.16 -15.06 -16.21
C GLN A 105 -3.57 -16.29 -15.51
N GLY A 106 -4.31 -16.88 -14.56
CA GLY A 106 -3.84 -18.00 -13.75
C GLY A 106 -2.91 -17.58 -12.62
N GLY A 107 -2.72 -18.51 -11.68
CA GLY A 107 -1.93 -18.27 -10.47
C GLY A 107 -2.58 -17.32 -9.47
N GLU A 108 -2.10 -17.37 -8.24
CA GLU A 108 -2.51 -16.48 -7.16
C GLU A 108 -1.25 -16.03 -6.44
N PRO A 109 -0.80 -14.77 -6.65
CA PRO A 109 0.44 -14.33 -6.06
C PRO A 109 0.32 -14.27 -4.54
N ASP A 110 1.43 -14.52 -3.86
CA ASP A 110 1.54 -14.22 -2.44
C ASP A 110 1.32 -12.71 -2.25
N THR A 111 0.64 -12.34 -1.16
CA THR A 111 0.33 -10.93 -0.90
C THR A 111 0.39 -10.65 0.59
N GLU A 112 1.04 -9.55 0.91
CA GLU A 112 1.21 -9.05 2.27
C GLU A 112 0.67 -7.64 2.35
N ILE A 113 -0.28 -7.40 3.25
CA ILE A 113 -0.90 -6.11 3.51
C ILE A 113 -0.63 -5.77 4.97
N ARG A 114 0.02 -4.65 5.23
CA ARG A 114 0.34 -4.22 6.60
C ARG A 114 0.14 -2.73 6.77
N PRO A 115 -0.30 -2.25 7.94
CA PRO A 115 -0.13 -0.86 8.33
C PRO A 115 1.33 -0.42 8.18
N LEU A 116 1.55 0.84 7.80
CA LEU A 116 2.88 1.45 7.87
C LEU A 116 3.33 1.57 9.33
N GLY A 117 4.62 1.38 9.57
CA GLY A 117 5.21 1.70 10.88
C GLY A 117 5.16 3.20 11.17
N PRO A 118 5.44 3.61 12.43
CA PRO A 118 5.45 5.03 12.82
C PRO A 118 6.39 5.90 11.96
N ASP A 119 7.43 5.30 11.36
CA ASP A 119 8.41 5.99 10.52
C ASP A 119 8.10 5.91 9.01
N GLY A 120 6.95 5.32 8.61
CA GLY A 120 6.62 5.11 7.20
C GLY A 120 7.42 3.99 6.51
N GLU A 121 8.21 3.23 7.27
CA GLU A 121 8.89 1.99 6.88
C GLU A 121 8.15 0.71 7.29
#